data_AF-A0A7Y0HMP3-F1
#
_entry.id   AF-A0A7Y0HMP3-F1
#
_cell.length_a   1.000
_cell.length_b   1.000
_cell.length_c   1.000
_cell.angle_alpha   90.00
_cell.angle_beta   90.00
_cell.angle_gamma   90.00
#
_symmetry.space_group_name_H-M   'P 1'
#
loop_
_entity.id
_entity.type
_entity.pdbx_description
1 polymer ?
#
loop_
_entity_poly.entity_id
_entity_poly.type
_entity_poly.pdbx_seq_one_letter_code
_entity_poly.pdbx_strand_id
1 'polypeptide(L)'
;MSVNYKAISQPNTTFNQPRQKEWIVFHSGDCGWQIKKQTSSFLEAQSEVKELLSNGGMYTSINRVMMCEVVPIDMVITPQV
;
A
#
# COMPACT_ATOMS: atom_id res chain seq x y z
N MET A 1 -31.73 22.05 18.18
CA MET A 1 -31.84 21.19 16.99
C MET A 1 -30.84 20.06 17.17
N SER A 2 -31.32 18.83 17.36
CA SER A 2 -30.44 17.65 17.54
C SER A 2 -29.97 17.17 16.17
N VAL A 3 -28.64 17.11 15.97
CA VAL A 3 -28.05 16.54 14.76
C VAL A 3 -28.05 15.03 14.93
N ASN A 4 -29.07 14.37 14.37
CA ASN A 4 -29.11 12.91 14.30
C ASN A 4 -27.97 12.42 13.39
N TYR A 5 -26.91 11.87 13.99
CA TYR A 5 -25.90 11.12 13.27
C TYR A 5 -26.55 9.85 12.70
N LYS A 6 -26.60 9.75 11.36
CA LYS A 6 -26.92 8.50 10.67
C LYS A 6 -25.61 7.89 10.19
N ALA A 7 -25.26 6.72 10.74
CA ALA A 7 -24.20 5.91 10.16
C ALA A 7 -24.52 5.65 8.68
N ILE A 8 -23.55 5.86 7.79
CA ILE A 8 -23.68 5.59 6.36
C ILE A 8 -23.65 4.06 6.18
N SER A 9 -24.75 3.39 6.50
CA SER A 9 -25.00 2.01 6.08
C SER A 9 -25.69 2.06 4.72
N GLN A 10 -25.03 2.60 3.71
CA GLN A 10 -25.52 2.50 2.34
C GLN A 10 -25.16 1.10 1.80
N PRO A 11 -26.14 0.24 1.48
CA PRO A 11 -25.86 -1.06 0.87
C PRO A 11 -25.25 -0.94 -0.54
N ASN A 12 -25.30 0.26 -1.14
CA ASN A 12 -24.76 0.57 -2.45
C ASN A 12 -23.49 1.42 -2.39
N THR A 13 -22.66 1.26 -1.35
CA THR A 13 -21.31 1.82 -1.44
C THR A 13 -20.47 0.98 -2.38
N THR A 14 -19.71 1.63 -3.26
CA THR A 14 -18.75 1.01 -4.19
C THR A 14 -17.60 0.30 -3.47
N PHE A 15 -17.60 0.30 -2.13
CA PHE A 15 -16.65 -0.40 -1.26
C PHE A 15 -16.89 -1.92 -1.16
N ASN A 16 -17.87 -2.48 -1.89
CA ASN A 16 -18.09 -3.93 -2.02
C ASN A 16 -17.17 -4.64 -3.03
N GLN A 17 -16.19 -3.94 -3.62
CA GLN A 17 -15.07 -4.66 -4.23
C GLN A 17 -14.21 -5.20 -3.09
N PRO A 18 -13.78 -6.49 -3.10
CA PRO A 18 -12.79 -6.96 -2.14
C PRO A 18 -11.61 -5.99 -2.22
N ARG A 19 -11.40 -5.20 -1.15
CA ARG A 19 -10.35 -4.18 -1.13
C ARG A 19 -9.05 -4.93 -1.45
N GLN A 20 -8.51 -4.69 -2.66
CA GLN A 20 -7.47 -5.55 -3.20
C GLN A 20 -6.20 -5.37 -2.37
N LYS A 21 -5.58 -6.48 -2.01
CA LYS A 21 -4.23 -6.48 -1.46
C LYS A 21 -3.30 -5.82 -2.47
N GLU A 22 -2.49 -4.88 -1.99
CA GLU A 22 -1.53 -4.15 -2.80
C GLU A 22 -0.11 -4.42 -2.32
N TRP A 23 0.84 -4.20 -3.23
CA TRP A 23 2.26 -4.30 -3.00
C TRP A 23 2.90 -2.98 -3.39
N ILE A 24 3.73 -2.43 -2.51
CA ILE A 24 4.46 -1.19 -2.75
C ILE A 24 5.95 -1.47 -2.66
N VAL A 25 6.68 -1.10 -3.70
CA VAL A 25 8.15 -1.17 -3.73
C VAL A 25 8.69 0.24 -3.50
N PHE A 26 9.49 0.37 -2.45
CA PHE A 26 10.24 1.57 -2.11
C PHE A 26 11.72 1.39 -2.45
N HIS A 27 12.34 2.47 -2.91
CA HIS A 27 13.76 2.53 -3.22
C HIS A 27 14.39 3.80 -2.63
N SER A 28 15.53 3.64 -1.97
CA SER A 28 16.30 4.74 -1.38
C SER A 28 17.40 5.22 -2.33
N GLY A 29 17.12 6.30 -3.05
CA GLY A 29 18.07 7.02 -3.89
C GLY A 29 18.71 8.22 -3.18
N ASP A 30 19.17 9.20 -3.96
CA ASP A 30 19.77 10.46 -3.46
C ASP A 30 18.81 11.29 -2.60
N CYS A 31 17.52 11.28 -2.97
CA CYS A 31 16.49 12.09 -2.32
C CYS A 31 15.73 11.33 -1.21
N GLY A 32 16.30 10.24 -0.69
CA GLY A 32 15.67 9.38 0.31
C GLY A 32 14.75 8.31 -0.29
N TRP A 33 13.78 7.85 0.50
CA TRP A 33 12.85 6.78 0.13
C TRP A 33 11.76 7.27 -0.82
N GLN A 34 11.62 6.59 -1.95
CA GLN A 34 10.61 6.90 -2.97
C GLN A 34 9.85 5.64 -3.36
N ILE A 35 8.57 5.80 -3.70
CA ILE A 35 7.77 4.73 -4.29
C ILE A 35 8.26 4.53 -5.73
N LYS A 36 8.69 3.31 -6.06
CA LYS A 36 9.00 2.90 -7.43
C LYS A 36 7.83 2.22 -8.10
N LYS A 37 7.10 1.41 -7.35
CA LYS A 37 5.96 0.67 -7.89
C LYS A 37 4.88 0.49 -6.84
N GLN A 38 3.64 0.59 -7.29
CA GLN A 38 2.45 0.18 -6.56
C GLN A 38 1.63 -0.71 -7.51
N THR A 39 1.28 -1.91 -7.07
CA THR A 39 0.60 -2.91 -7.91
C THR A 39 -0.20 -3.88 -7.03
N SER A 40 -1.26 -4.46 -7.57
CA SER A 40 -1.99 -5.57 -6.93
C SER A 40 -1.31 -6.93 -7.18
N SER A 41 -0.30 -7.00 -8.06
CA SER A 41 0.41 -8.23 -8.43
C SER A 41 1.73 -8.37 -7.66
N PHE A 42 1.83 -9.44 -6.86
CA PHE A 42 3.07 -9.80 -6.18
C PHE A 42 4.22 -10.03 -7.16
N LEU A 43 3.95 -10.68 -8.30
CA LEU A 43 4.99 -11.01 -9.28
C LEU A 43 5.58 -9.76 -9.92
N GLU A 44 4.75 -8.74 -10.16
CA GLU A 44 5.22 -7.45 -10.69
C GLU A 44 6.06 -6.68 -9.68
N ALA A 45 5.67 -6.68 -8.40
CA ALA A 45 6.44 -6.06 -7.32
C ALA A 45 7.78 -6.80 -7.12
N GLN A 46 7.77 -8.13 -7.15
CA GLN A 46 8.98 -8.94 -7.07
C GLN A 46 9.92 -8.68 -8.26
N SER A 47 9.36 -8.57 -9.48
CA SER A 47 10.15 -8.30 -10.67
C SER A 47 10.84 -6.94 -10.58
N GLU A 48 10.15 -5.91 -10.08
CA GLU A 48 10.72 -4.57 -9.86
C GLU A 48 11.88 -4.61 -8.87
N VAL A 49 11.71 -5.32 -7.74
CA VAL A 49 12.79 -5.50 -6.75
C VAL A 49 14.00 -6.19 -7.39
N LYS A 50 13.78 -7.24 -8.19
CA LYS A 50 14.86 -7.94 -8.89
C LYS A 50 15.60 -7.00 -9.83
N GLU A 51 14.89 -6.20 -10.61
CA GLU A 51 15.48 -5.22 -11.53
C GLU A 51 16.35 -4.18 -10.78
N LEU A 52 15.81 -3.62 -9.69
CA LEU A 52 16.53 -2.67 -8.84
C LEU A 52 17.82 -3.26 -8.26
N LEU A 53 17.81 -4.54 -7.88
CA LEU A 53 18.99 -5.23 -7.36
C LEU A 53 19.97 -5.64 -8.47
N SER A 54 19.49 -5.96 -9.67
CA SER A 54 20.34 -6.40 -10.79
C SER A 54 21.06 -5.26 -11.51
N ASN A 55 20.51 -4.04 -11.49
CA ASN A 55 21.07 -2.91 -12.23
C ASN A 55 22.43 -2.43 -11.70
N GLY A 56 22.80 -2.80 -10.47
CA GLY A 56 24.09 -2.43 -9.86
C GLY A 56 24.25 -0.91 -9.62
N GLY A 57 25.28 -0.54 -8.87
CA GLY A 57 25.60 0.86 -8.58
C GLY A 57 25.38 1.27 -7.11
N MET A 58 25.54 2.56 -6.85
CA MET A 58 25.61 3.10 -5.47
C MET A 58 24.32 2.90 -4.67
N TYR A 59 23.18 2.70 -5.34
CA TYR A 59 21.85 2.68 -4.74
C TYR A 59 21.10 1.36 -4.86
N THR A 60 21.75 0.26 -5.24
CA THR A 60 21.08 -1.01 -5.55
C THR A 60 21.28 -2.10 -4.50
N SER A 61 21.72 -1.76 -3.29
CA SER A 61 21.88 -2.73 -2.20
C SER A 61 20.53 -3.14 -1.60
N ILE A 62 20.44 -4.35 -1.04
CA ILE A 62 19.23 -4.84 -0.35
C ILE A 62 18.72 -3.90 0.77
N ASN A 63 19.63 -3.17 1.43
CA ASN A 63 19.28 -2.21 2.48
C ASN A 63 18.60 -0.93 1.95
N ARG A 64 18.50 -0.77 0.63
CA ARG A 64 17.92 0.40 -0.05
C ARG A 64 16.64 0.05 -0.80
N VAL A 65 16.15 -1.19 -0.70
CA VAL A 65 14.92 -1.63 -1.36
C VAL A 65 14.01 -2.23 -0.30
N MET A 66 12.75 -1.83 -0.28
CA MET A 66 11.73 -2.36 0.62
C MET A 66 10.49 -2.70 -0.18
N MET A 67 9.96 -3.92 0.00
CA MET A 67 8.68 -4.33 -0.58
C MET A 67 7.68 -4.52 0.56
N CYS A 68 6.63 -3.71 0.55
CA CYS A 68 5.58 -3.73 1.56
C CYS A 68 4.32 -4.37 1.02
N GLU A 69 3.76 -5.28 1.80
CA GLU A 69 2.39 -5.73 1.62
C GLU A 69 1.45 -4.72 2.29
N VAL A 70 0.50 -4.18 1.53
CA VAL A 70 -0.55 -3.31 2.05
C VAL A 70 -1.85 -4.09 2.06
N VAL A 71 -2.27 -4.46 3.27
CA VAL A 71 -3.54 -5.15 3.51
C VAL A 71 -4.53 -4.16 4.10
N PRO A 72 -5.71 -3.99 3.50
CA PRO A 72 -6.78 -3.21 4.12
C PRO A 72 -7.23 -3.89 5.42
N ILE A 73 -7.24 -3.13 6.52
CA ILE A 73 -7.75 -3.63 7.81
C ILE A 73 -9.19 -3.15 7.98
N ASP A 74 -10.13 -4.06 8.13
CA ASP A 74 -11.55 -3.78 8.39
C ASP A 74 -11.82 -3.51 9.88
N MET A 75 -10.96 -2.73 10.53
CA MET A 75 -11.20 -2.35 11.93
C MET A 75 -12.09 -1.12 11.96
N VAL A 76 -13.38 -1.34 12.24
CA VAL A 76 -14.27 -0.25 12.65
C VAL A 76 -13.84 0.17 14.05
N ILE A 77 -13.09 1.27 14.15
CA ILE A 77 -12.82 1.93 15.43
C ILE A 77 -14.12 2.62 15.85
N THR A 78 -14.97 1.92 16.61
CA THR A 78 -16.08 2.56 17.31
C THR A 78 -15.52 3.25 18.55
N PRO A 79 -15.52 4.60 18.63
CA PRO A 79 -15.21 5.27 19.88
C PRO A 79 -16.24 4.84 20.93
N GLN A 80 -15.77 4.29 22.05
CA GLN A 80 -16.61 4.11 23.22
C GLN A 80 -16.78 5.48 23.87
N VAL A 81 -17.97 6.06 23.71
CA VAL A 81 -18.47 7.21 24.48
C VAL A 81 -19.37 6.72 25.59
#